data_AF-A0A5N5TMN8-F1
#
_entry.id   AF-A0A5N5TMN8-F1
#
_cell.length_a   1.000
_cell.length_b   1.000
_cell.length_c   1.000
_cell.angle_alpha   90.00
_cell.angle_beta   90.00
_cell.angle_gamma   90.00
#
_symmetry.space_group_name_H-M   'P 1'
#
loop_
_entity.id
_entity.type
_entity.pdbx_description
1 polymer ?
#
loop_
_entity_poly.entity_id
_entity_poly.type
_entity_poly.pdbx_seq_one_letter_code
_entity_poly.pdbx_strand_id
1 'polypeptide(L)'
;YTFSLLLVFLLEAIGGIMAYVYEEQVMTDLTDSLSTTFNGKYGEDEAVSEAVDAIQTKYQCCGALFFNQWDDSLWKKSGKSLNNTVPESCCKTPSYLCGVSSRPSNNMAYNGVVVINESLLR
;
A
#
# COMPACT_ATOMS: atom_id res chain seq x y z
N TYR A 1 3.22 -40.47 -6.61
CA TYR A 1 4.13 -39.32 -6.66
C TYR A 1 3.98 -38.56 -7.98
N THR A 2 4.22 -39.21 -9.13
CA THR A 2 4.06 -38.60 -10.47
C THR A 2 2.66 -38.01 -10.72
N PHE A 3 1.61 -38.73 -10.33
CA PHE A 3 0.22 -38.25 -10.43
C PHE A 3 -0.04 -36.97 -9.60
N SER A 4 0.50 -36.91 -8.38
CA SER A 4 0.38 -35.75 -7.50
C SER A 4 1.09 -34.53 -8.09
N LEU A 5 2.29 -34.72 -8.66
CA LEU A 5 3.03 -33.65 -9.33
C LEU A 5 2.32 -33.15 -10.59
N LEU A 6 1.77 -34.05 -11.39
CA LEU A 6 0.97 -33.68 -12.56
C LEU A 6 -0.25 -32.85 -12.19
N LEU A 7 -0.92 -33.19 -11.08
CA LEU A 7 -2.07 -32.44 -10.61
C LEU A 7 -1.69 -31.02 -10.15
N VAL A 8 -0.60 -30.88 -9.40
CA VAL A 8 -0.07 -29.56 -8.99
C VAL A 8 0.28 -28.71 -10.21
N PHE A 9 0.96 -29.29 -11.20
CA PHE A 9 1.31 -28.59 -12.44
C PHE A 9 0.08 -28.09 -13.21
N LEU A 10 -0.98 -28.90 -13.29
CA LEU A 10 -2.23 -28.48 -13.94
C LEU A 10 -2.91 -27.33 -13.19
N LEU A 11 -2.92 -27.37 -11.84
CA LEU A 11 -3.47 -26.29 -11.03
C LEU A 11 -2.68 -24.99 -11.18
N GLU A 12 -1.34 -25.06 -11.21
CA GLU A 12 -0.49 -23.90 -11.46
C GLU A 12 -0.69 -23.33 -12.86
N ALA A 13 -0.82 -24.18 -13.88
CA ALA A 13 -1.09 -23.74 -15.25
C ALA A 13 -2.44 -23.00 -15.37
N ILE A 14 -3.49 -23.53 -14.73
CA ILE A 14 -4.80 -22.88 -14.67
C ILE A 14 -4.71 -21.57 -13.88
N GLY A 15 -4.01 -21.56 -12.74
CA GLY A 15 -3.76 -20.37 -11.94
C GLY A 15 -3.05 -19.27 -12.72
N GLY A 16 -2.02 -19.62 -13.49
CA GLY A 16 -1.28 -18.70 -14.34
C GLY A 16 -2.13 -18.12 -15.48
N ILE A 17 -2.95 -18.95 -16.15
CA ILE A 17 -3.86 -18.48 -17.19
C ILE A 17 -4.90 -17.52 -16.60
N MET A 18 -5.47 -17.85 -15.44
CA MET A 18 -6.42 -16.98 -14.76
C MET A 18 -5.76 -15.65 -14.35
N ALA A 19 -4.57 -15.68 -13.76
CA ALA A 19 -3.85 -14.46 -13.39
C ALA A 19 -3.59 -13.55 -14.60
N TYR A 20 -3.24 -14.13 -15.75
CA TYR A 20 -3.05 -13.38 -17.00
C TYR A 20 -4.36 -12.79 -17.53
N VAL A 21 -5.44 -13.57 -17.57
CA VAL A 21 -6.74 -13.10 -18.08
C VAL A 21 -7.36 -12.02 -17.18
N TYR A 22 -7.18 -12.13 -15.87
CA TYR A 22 -7.79 -11.23 -14.88
C TYR A 22 -6.82 -10.17 -14.34
N GLU A 23 -5.68 -9.94 -14.99
CA GLU A 23 -4.65 -9.00 -14.50
C GLU A 23 -5.23 -7.60 -14.22
N GLU A 24 -5.93 -7.00 -15.18
CA GLU A 24 -6.50 -5.65 -15.02
C GLU A 24 -7.56 -5.59 -13.91
N GLN A 25 -8.39 -6.64 -13.80
CA GLN A 25 -9.44 -6.70 -12.80
C GLN A 25 -8.87 -6.85 -11.39
N VAL A 26 -7.88 -7.74 -11.22
CA VAL A 26 -7.18 -7.93 -9.95
C VAL A 26 -6.50 -6.64 -9.51
N MET A 27 -5.86 -5.91 -10.43
CA MET A 27 -5.22 -4.63 -10.12
C MET A 27 -6.23 -3.56 -9.69
N THR A 28 -7.40 -3.52 -10.33
CA THR A 28 -8.49 -2.59 -9.97
C THR A 28 -9.07 -2.92 -8.60
N ASP A 29 -9.42 -4.18 -8.37
CA ASP A 29 -9.99 -4.65 -7.10
C ASP A 29 -9.01 -4.43 -5.93
N LEU A 30 -7.72 -4.67 -6.17
CA LEU A 30 -6.66 -4.40 -5.20
C LEU A 30 -6.55 -2.90 -4.90
N THR A 31 -6.59 -2.06 -5.93
CA THR A 31 -6.52 -0.59 -5.80
C THR A 31 -7.68 -0.06 -4.97
N ASP A 32 -8.90 -0.51 -5.25
CA ASP A 32 -10.11 -0.09 -4.55
C ASP A 32 -10.12 -0.58 -3.10
N SER A 33 -9.73 -1.83 -2.88
CA SER A 33 -9.63 -2.42 -1.55
C SER A 33 -8.61 -1.70 -0.67
N LEU A 34 -7.43 -1.42 -1.21
CA LEU A 34 -6.39 -0.68 -0.51
C LEU A 34 -6.82 0.77 -0.27
N SER A 35 -7.38 1.44 -1.27
CA SER A 35 -7.85 2.82 -1.12
C SER A 35 -8.92 2.95 -0.05
N THR A 36 -9.85 2.00 0.02
CA THR A 36 -10.87 1.93 1.08
C THR A 36 -10.25 1.69 2.45
N THR A 37 -9.24 0.82 2.53
CA THR A 37 -8.54 0.51 3.78
C THR A 37 -7.77 1.71 4.32
N PHE A 38 -7.00 2.39 3.46
CA PHE A 38 -6.22 3.57 3.82
C PHE A 38 -7.12 4.75 4.21
N ASN A 39 -8.21 4.97 3.46
CA ASN A 39 -9.11 6.09 3.75
C ASN A 39 -10.02 5.84 4.95
N GLY A 40 -10.49 4.61 5.16
CA GLY A 40 -11.59 4.31 6.08
C GLY A 40 -11.23 3.50 7.32
N LYS A 41 -10.15 2.73 7.30
CA LYS A 41 -9.80 1.80 8.39
C LYS A 41 -8.53 2.18 9.15
N TYR A 42 -7.62 2.89 8.49
CA TYR A 42 -6.42 3.40 9.13
C TYR A 42 -6.76 4.36 10.27
N GLY A 43 -6.19 4.14 11.45
CA GLY A 43 -6.47 4.88 12.68
C GLY A 43 -7.75 4.47 13.42
N GLU A 44 -8.60 3.61 12.82
CA GLU A 44 -9.78 3.02 13.47
C GLU A 44 -9.49 1.60 13.97
N ASP A 45 -8.81 0.80 13.16
CA ASP A 45 -8.37 -0.55 13.50
C ASP A 45 -6.85 -0.58 13.64
N GLU A 46 -6.37 -0.94 14.84
CA GLU A 46 -4.95 -0.97 15.18
C GLU A 46 -4.19 -2.02 14.35
N ALA A 47 -4.77 -3.20 14.13
CA ALA A 47 -4.13 -4.26 13.34
C ALA A 47 -4.00 -3.85 11.86
N VAL A 48 -5.01 -3.14 11.33
CA VAL A 48 -4.93 -2.57 9.98
C VAL A 48 -3.88 -1.46 9.92
N SER A 49 -3.82 -0.61 10.93
CA SER A 49 -2.85 0.49 10.98
C SER A 49 -1.41 -0.02 11.03
N GLU A 50 -1.14 -1.03 11.86
CA GLU A 50 0.17 -1.70 11.93
C GLU A 50 0.55 -2.35 10.59
N ALA A 51 -0.39 -3.05 9.94
CA ALA A 51 -0.15 -3.65 8.63
C ALA A 51 0.17 -2.59 7.56
N VAL A 52 -0.55 -1.48 7.55
CA VAL A 52 -0.29 -0.35 6.64
C VAL A 52 1.08 0.25 6.92
N ASP A 53 1.43 0.49 8.18
CA ASP A 53 2.71 1.07 8.58
C ASP A 53 3.89 0.15 8.20
N ALA A 54 3.73 -1.16 8.36
CA ALA A 54 4.72 -2.16 7.98
C ALA A 54 4.96 -2.17 6.46
N ILE A 55 3.89 -2.09 5.66
CA ILE A 55 3.97 -2.03 4.20
C ILE A 55 4.70 -0.75 3.76
N GLN A 56 4.31 0.40 4.31
CA GLN A 56 4.90 1.69 3.97
C GLN A 56 6.38 1.76 4.32
N THR A 57 6.75 1.27 5.50
CA THR A 57 8.14 1.22 5.95
C THR A 57 8.96 0.24 5.10
N LYS A 58 8.41 -0.92 4.75
CA LYS A 58 9.12 -1.96 3.99
C LYS A 58 9.36 -1.56 2.53
N TYR A 59 8.34 -1.02 1.87
CA TYR A 59 8.40 -0.68 0.45
C TYR A 59 8.69 0.80 0.19
N GLN A 60 8.88 1.60 1.25
CA GLN A 60 9.23 3.02 1.16
C GLN A 60 8.21 3.78 0.28
N CYS A 61 6.93 3.48 0.50
CA CYS A 61 5.77 4.03 -0.22
C CYS A 61 4.85 4.79 0.75
N CYS A 62 3.97 5.64 0.21
CA CYS A 62 3.01 6.41 0.99
C CYS A 62 1.65 6.48 0.28
N GLY A 63 0.62 5.99 0.96
CA GLY A 63 -0.74 5.86 0.42
C GLY A 63 -0.94 4.59 -0.44
N ALA A 64 -2.18 4.36 -0.88
CA ALA A 64 -2.48 3.28 -1.81
C ALA A 64 -2.02 3.64 -3.24
N LEU A 65 -2.35 4.85 -3.68
CA LEU A 65 -1.96 5.37 -5.00
C LEU A 65 -0.92 6.48 -4.91
N PHE A 66 -1.12 7.44 -3.99
CA PHE A 66 -0.27 8.61 -3.82
C PHE A 66 -0.33 9.12 -2.37
N PHE A 67 0.68 9.90 -1.97
CA PHE A 67 0.75 10.45 -0.62
C PHE A 67 -0.39 11.43 -0.27
N ASN A 68 -0.94 12.15 -1.25
CA ASN A 68 -2.02 13.13 -1.03
C ASN A 68 -3.37 12.46 -0.69
N GLN A 69 -3.50 11.14 -0.90
CA GLN A 69 -4.68 10.39 -0.49
C GLN A 69 -4.96 10.50 1.02
N TRP A 70 -3.91 10.73 1.82
CA TRP A 70 -4.04 10.91 3.27
C TRP A 70 -4.88 12.14 3.64
N ASP A 71 -4.95 13.17 2.79
CA ASP A 71 -5.79 14.35 3.02
C ASP A 71 -7.29 13.99 3.11
N ASP A 72 -7.70 12.94 2.39
CA ASP A 72 -9.08 12.46 2.37
C ASP A 72 -9.40 11.39 3.40
N SER A 73 -8.40 10.86 4.09
CA SER A 73 -8.55 9.79 5.07
C SER A 73 -9.34 10.23 6.31
N LEU A 74 -10.08 9.29 6.90
CA LEU A 74 -10.75 9.48 8.19
C LEU A 74 -9.75 9.75 9.31
N TRP A 75 -8.56 9.16 9.28
CA TRP A 75 -7.48 9.46 10.23
C TRP A 75 -7.10 10.94 10.23
N LYS A 76 -6.97 11.56 9.05
CA LYS A 76 -6.72 13.00 8.92
C LYS A 76 -7.91 13.83 9.40
N LYS A 77 -9.11 13.49 8.93
CA LYS A 77 -10.36 14.23 9.20
C LYS A 77 -10.81 14.13 10.67
N SER A 78 -10.49 13.05 11.37
CA SER A 78 -10.81 12.82 12.79
C SER A 78 -9.88 13.55 13.75
N GLY A 79 -8.83 14.22 13.27
CA GLY A 79 -7.86 14.93 14.11
C GLY A 79 -6.82 14.04 14.80
N LYS A 80 -6.86 12.71 14.57
CA LYS A 80 -5.85 11.75 15.06
C LYS A 80 -4.45 12.00 14.48
N SER A 81 -4.38 12.81 13.43
CA SER A 81 -3.17 13.14 12.69
C SER A 81 -2.19 14.05 13.41
N LEU A 82 -2.56 14.73 14.50
CA LEU A 82 -1.65 15.59 15.31
C LEU A 82 -0.77 16.54 14.47
N ASN A 83 -1.37 17.23 13.48
CA ASN A 83 -0.72 18.10 12.48
C ASN A 83 0.13 17.41 11.41
N ASN A 84 0.31 16.10 11.44
CA ASN A 84 0.89 15.37 10.33
C ASN A 84 -0.04 15.41 9.12
N THR A 85 0.52 15.49 7.92
CA THR A 85 -0.14 15.34 6.62
C THR A 85 -0.16 13.88 6.20
N VAL A 86 0.88 13.13 6.54
CA VAL A 86 0.99 11.70 6.31
C VAL A 86 1.44 10.97 7.59
N PRO A 87 1.15 9.66 7.73
CA PRO A 87 1.71 8.87 8.81
C PRO A 87 3.23 8.90 8.87
N GLU A 88 3.79 8.67 10.06
CA GLU A 88 5.25 8.62 10.24
C GLU A 88 5.90 7.46 9.47
N SER A 89 5.16 6.39 9.22
CA SER A 89 5.55 5.24 8.40
C SER A 89 5.81 5.59 6.92
N CYS A 90 5.31 6.74 6.44
CA CYS A 90 5.64 7.26 5.10
C CYS A 90 7.06 7.87 5.00
N CYS A 91 7.76 8.03 6.13
CA CYS A 91 9.07 8.64 6.18
C CYS A 91 10.18 7.61 5.93
N LYS A 92 11.01 7.88 4.91
CA LYS A 92 12.13 7.01 4.54
C LYS A 92 13.22 6.97 5.59
N THR A 93 13.42 8.11 6.24
CA THR A 93 14.37 8.26 7.35
C THR A 93 13.68 8.96 8.51
N PRO A 94 13.88 8.51 9.76
CA PRO A 94 13.28 9.14 10.92
C PRO A 94 13.89 10.54 11.09
N SER A 95 13.09 11.57 10.81
CA SER A 95 13.47 12.96 11.02
C SER A 95 12.34 13.71 11.69
N TYR A 96 12.68 14.67 12.54
CA TYR A 96 11.72 15.54 13.20
C TYR A 96 10.82 16.22 12.13
N LEU A 97 9.49 16.12 12.30
CA LEU A 97 8.46 16.73 11.44
C LEU A 97 8.38 16.22 9.99
N CYS A 98 8.91 15.03 9.67
CA CYS A 98 8.81 14.49 8.31
C CYS A 98 7.35 14.41 7.81
N GLY A 99 6.43 13.93 8.67
CA GLY A 99 5.01 13.83 8.34
C GLY A 99 4.26 15.15 8.30
N VAL A 100 4.80 16.24 8.85
CA VAL A 100 4.10 17.54 8.97
C VAL A 100 4.21 18.38 7.69
N SER A 101 5.28 18.20 6.91
CA SER A 101 5.46 18.92 5.66
C SER A 101 4.44 18.49 4.60
N SER A 102 3.68 19.45 4.07
CA SER A 102 2.82 19.26 2.89
C SER A 102 3.59 19.25 1.57
N ARG A 103 4.91 19.45 1.61
CA ARG A 103 5.80 19.30 0.45
C ARG A 103 6.57 17.98 0.52
N PRO A 104 6.54 17.16 -0.54
CA PRO A 104 7.37 15.96 -0.63
C PRO A 104 8.84 16.36 -0.61
N SER A 105 9.56 15.88 0.38
CA SER A 105 11.00 16.05 0.56
C SER A 105 11.74 14.74 0.24
N ASN A 106 13.07 14.79 0.18
CA ASN A 106 13.88 13.60 -0.11
C ASN A 106 13.70 12.46 0.91
N ASN A 107 13.35 12.80 2.15
CA ASN A 107 13.11 11.88 3.27
C ASN A 107 11.67 11.35 3.35
N MET A 108 10.78 11.69 2.42
CA MET A 108 9.38 11.23 2.39
C MET A 108 9.10 10.40 1.12
N ALA A 109 8.31 9.33 1.27
CA ALA A 109 7.79 8.58 0.13
C ALA A 109 6.58 9.28 -0.50
N TYR A 110 6.52 9.30 -1.85
CA TYR A 110 5.43 9.95 -2.60
C TYR A 110 4.61 8.99 -3.46
N ASN A 111 5.18 7.84 -3.84
CA ASN A 111 4.50 6.79 -4.59
C ASN A 111 3.60 5.96 -3.67
N GLY A 112 2.43 5.56 -4.13
CA GLY A 112 1.59 4.60 -3.44
C GLY A 112 2.06 3.16 -3.59
N VAL A 113 1.52 2.28 -2.75
CA VAL A 113 1.84 0.84 -2.74
C VAL A 113 1.39 0.10 -4.01
N VAL A 114 0.42 0.62 -4.75
CA VAL A 114 0.00 0.03 -6.03
C VAL A 114 0.89 0.53 -7.18
N VAL A 115 1.42 1.74 -7.05
CA VAL A 115 2.19 2.45 -8.09
C VAL A 115 3.68 2.40 -7.78
N ILE A 116 4.14 1.50 -6.90
CA ILE A 116 5.57 1.27 -6.71
C ILE A 116 6.16 0.87 -8.06
N ASN A 117 6.91 1.83 -8.60
CA ASN A 117 7.55 1.81 -9.90
C ASN A 117 8.21 0.44 -10.14
N GLU A 118 7.96 -0.18 -11.30
CA GLU A 118 8.58 -1.46 -11.72
C GLU A 118 10.11 -1.48 -11.65
N SER A 119 10.76 -0.33 -11.49
CA SER A 119 12.20 -0.19 -11.25
C SER A 119 12.71 -0.75 -9.91
N LEU A 120 11.84 -1.12 -8.96
CA LEU A 120 12.23 -1.84 -7.73
C LEU A 120 12.01 -3.36 -7.79
N LEU A 121 11.40 -3.87 -8.88
CA LEU A 121 11.16 -5.30 -9.14
C LEU A 121 12.15 -5.89 -10.17
N ARG A 122 13.20 -5.14 -10.52
CA ARG A 122 14.29 -5.59 -11.39
C ARG A 122 15.63 -5.57 -10.66
#